data_AF-A0A0R2B4C9-F1
#
_entry.id   AF-A0A0R2B4C9-F1
#
_cell.length_a   1.000
_cell.length_b   1.000
_cell.length_c   1.000
_cell.angle_alpha   90.00
_cell.angle_beta   90.00
_cell.angle_gamma   90.00
#
_symmetry.space_group_name_H-M   'P 1'
#
loop_
_entity.id
_entity.type
_entity.pdbx_description
1 polymer ?
#
loop_
_entity_poly.entity_id
_entity_poly.type
_entity_poly.pdbx_seq_one_letter_code
_entity_poly.pdbx_strand_id
1 'polypeptide(L)'
;MDEKTKYCIKCGKKIPKAAKFCPFCGASQEPVSQKSEESQIKPQETSINSVNDEDYRDNNSNHPGMINSFKLYLADAFTISKQMNCADYWWSYLTIAIIQFVFSIITFQIVFNYPLLTVDSIEGETYIDHPGMLILAFFLSVIFAFFSVASFTSMIRRLHDTNHSGQFLWLLLIPFVGSIAILVMLILKSDSQGVRFRKKDYLQNWYKKWWPWVIILLLAALDTLLLMLISSAYAYILNN
;
A
#
# COMPACT_ATOMS: atom_id res chain seq x y z
N MET A 1 -35.20 46.32 34.43
CA MET A 1 -33.98 46.51 33.62
C MET A 1 -33.43 45.13 33.37
N ASP A 2 -33.66 44.57 32.19
CA ASP A 2 -33.26 43.19 31.87
C ASP A 2 -31.74 43.12 31.72
N GLU A 3 -31.08 42.55 32.71
CA GLU A 3 -29.63 42.39 32.73
C GLU A 3 -29.24 41.33 31.70
N LYS A 4 -28.77 41.77 30.53
CA LYS A 4 -28.36 40.87 29.46
C LYS A 4 -27.24 39.95 29.97
N THR A 5 -27.45 38.63 29.95
CA THR A 5 -26.47 37.61 30.35
C THR A 5 -25.78 36.98 29.13
N LYS A 6 -24.58 36.40 29.35
CA LYS A 6 -23.80 35.58 28.40
C LYS A 6 -23.35 34.29 29.09
N TYR A 7 -22.93 33.29 28.33
CA TYR A 7 -22.33 32.07 28.89
C TYR A 7 -20.81 32.17 28.87
N CYS A 8 -20.16 31.62 29.90
CA CYS A 8 -18.70 31.59 29.96
C CYS A 8 -18.11 30.66 28.90
N ILE A 9 -17.11 31.14 28.14
CA ILE A 9 -16.44 30.37 27.08
C ILE A 9 -15.70 29.11 27.56
N LYS A 10 -15.37 29.02 28.86
CA LYS A 10 -14.58 27.91 29.43
C LYS A 10 -15.43 26.91 30.21
N CYS A 11 -16.33 27.38 31.08
CA CYS A 11 -17.10 26.51 31.98
C CYS A 11 -18.61 26.45 31.68
N GLY A 12 -19.10 27.22 30.71
CA GLY A 12 -20.50 27.18 30.28
C GLY A 12 -21.52 27.74 31.27
N LYS A 13 -21.12 28.30 32.42
CA LYS A 13 -22.05 28.92 33.39
C LYS A 13 -22.53 30.30 32.90
N LYS A 14 -23.78 30.65 33.25
CA LYS A 14 -24.38 31.97 32.97
C LYS A 14 -23.68 33.06 33.79
N ILE A 15 -23.28 34.13 33.12
CA ILE A 15 -22.60 35.31 33.68
C ILE A 15 -23.18 36.60 33.08
N PRO A 16 -23.06 37.76 33.74
CA PRO A 16 -23.55 39.03 33.17
C PRO A 16 -22.72 39.46 31.94
N LYS A 17 -23.34 40.11 30.93
CA LYS A 17 -22.63 40.48 29.68
C LYS A 17 -21.41 41.38 29.92
N ALA A 18 -21.49 42.27 30.90
CA ALA A 18 -20.41 43.19 31.26
C ALA A 18 -19.24 42.53 32.02
N ALA A 19 -19.37 41.27 32.45
CA ALA A 19 -18.30 40.58 33.16
C ALA A 19 -17.10 40.34 32.23
N LYS A 20 -15.95 40.91 32.62
CA LYS A 20 -14.64 40.66 31.97
C LYS A 20 -14.00 39.34 32.43
N PHE A 21 -14.44 38.76 33.54
CA PHE A 21 -13.95 37.50 34.08
C PHE A 21 -15.09 36.67 34.65
N CYS A 22 -15.00 35.34 34.53
CA CYS A 22 -16.00 34.42 35.06
C CYS A 22 -15.84 34.22 36.58
N PRO A 23 -16.88 34.46 37.41
CA PRO A 23 -16.80 34.26 38.86
C PRO A 23 -16.60 32.80 39.30
N PHE A 24 -16.95 31.84 38.44
CA PHE A 24 -16.94 30.42 38.80
C PHE A 24 -15.66 29.68 38.38
N CYS A 25 -14.95 30.15 37.34
CA CYS A 25 -13.75 29.47 36.83
C CYS A 25 -12.55 30.40 36.58
N GLY A 26 -12.70 31.70 36.79
CA GLY A 26 -11.63 32.70 36.62
C GLY A 26 -11.28 33.04 35.17
N ALA A 27 -11.89 32.40 34.16
CA ALA A 27 -11.55 32.65 32.76
C ALA A 27 -11.95 34.06 32.29
N SER A 28 -11.04 34.75 31.58
CA SER A 28 -11.31 36.05 30.96
C SER A 28 -12.36 35.95 29.85
N GLN A 29 -13.17 37.00 29.69
CA GLN A 29 -14.28 37.10 28.74
C GLN A 29 -14.17 38.43 28.00
N GLU A 30 -13.59 38.41 26.80
CA GLU A 30 -13.46 39.62 25.97
C GLU A 30 -14.82 40.07 25.40
N PRO A 31 -15.08 41.39 25.26
CA PRO A 31 -16.33 41.91 24.71
C PRO A 31 -16.37 41.79 23.17
N VAL A 32 -17.42 41.15 22.65
CA VAL A 32 -17.63 40.93 21.21
C VAL A 32 -18.32 42.15 20.57
N SER A 33 -17.59 42.91 19.75
CA SER A 33 -18.17 43.90 18.82
C SER A 33 -18.55 43.21 17.51
N GLN A 34 -19.77 43.48 17.04
CA GLN A 34 -20.44 42.77 15.95
C GLN A 34 -19.86 43.09 14.56
N LYS A 35 -19.29 42.08 13.90
CA LYS A 35 -19.49 41.78 12.47
C LYS A 35 -19.72 40.26 12.35
N SER A 36 -20.95 39.89 12.01
CA SER A 36 -21.36 38.59 11.42
C SER A 36 -20.68 38.45 10.04
N GLU A 37 -20.20 37.32 9.53
CA GLU A 37 -20.43 35.89 9.79
C GLU A 37 -19.12 35.09 9.55
N GLU A 38 -18.96 34.04 10.37
CA GLU A 38 -18.17 32.78 10.23
C GLU A 38 -16.69 32.84 9.79
N SER A 39 -15.70 32.88 10.70
CA SER A 39 -15.20 31.85 11.63
C SER A 39 -14.19 30.86 11.02
N GLN A 40 -13.00 30.59 11.57
CA GLN A 40 -12.07 31.27 12.49
C GLN A 40 -10.74 30.48 12.37
N ILE A 41 -9.62 31.21 12.36
CA ILE A 41 -8.26 30.69 12.56
C ILE A 41 -7.75 31.17 13.94
N LYS A 42 -6.93 30.30 14.60
CA LYS A 42 -5.80 30.54 15.56
C LYS A 42 -6.07 30.61 17.09
N PRO A 43 -5.05 30.54 18.00
CA PRO A 43 -3.60 30.14 17.90
C PRO A 43 -2.98 29.32 19.10
N GLN A 44 -1.73 28.86 18.85
CA GLN A 44 -0.60 28.22 19.59
C GLN A 44 -0.35 28.33 21.12
N GLU A 45 0.27 27.28 21.70
CA GLU A 45 1.66 27.16 22.28
C GLU A 45 1.85 25.70 22.78
N THR A 46 2.95 24.94 22.65
CA THR A 46 4.40 25.17 22.84
C THR A 46 5.22 24.16 21.97
N SER A 47 6.44 24.56 21.62
CA SER A 47 7.37 24.02 20.60
C SER A 47 7.77 22.53 20.68
N ILE A 48 7.33 21.74 19.69
CA ILE A 48 8.20 20.85 18.91
C ILE A 48 7.96 21.27 17.46
N ASN A 49 9.02 21.59 16.71
CA ASN A 49 8.94 22.16 15.37
C ASN A 49 8.05 21.30 14.45
N SER A 50 6.77 21.68 14.37
CA SER A 50 5.78 21.14 13.45
C SER A 50 6.11 21.68 12.08
N VAL A 51 6.88 20.90 11.33
CA VAL A 51 6.93 21.00 9.88
C VAL A 51 5.49 20.97 9.39
N ASN A 52 5.07 21.99 8.62
CA ASN A 52 3.72 22.12 8.07
C ASN A 52 3.22 20.77 7.50
N ASP A 53 2.25 20.16 8.18
CA ASP A 53 1.69 18.83 7.86
C ASP A 53 0.64 18.87 6.72
N GLU A 54 0.37 20.03 6.13
CA GLU A 54 -0.62 20.19 5.05
C GLU A 54 -0.17 19.63 3.69
N ASP A 55 1.12 19.30 3.51
CA ASP A 55 1.64 18.55 2.36
C ASP A 55 1.97 17.08 2.73
N TYR A 56 1.30 16.57 3.76
CA TYR A 56 1.18 15.13 3.90
C TYR A 56 0.03 14.68 3.01
N ARG A 57 0.33 14.05 1.86
CA ARG A 57 -0.65 13.17 1.25
C ARG A 57 -1.02 12.13 2.31
N ASP A 58 -2.13 12.34 3.01
CA ASP A 58 -2.88 11.29 3.64
C ASP A 58 -3.20 10.28 2.53
N ASN A 59 -2.46 9.17 2.52
CA ASN A 59 -2.60 8.11 1.52
C ASN A 59 -3.57 7.04 1.99
N ASN A 60 -4.30 7.25 3.11
CA ASN A 60 -5.45 6.42 3.40
C ASN A 60 -6.60 6.89 2.54
N SER A 61 -7.30 5.93 1.97
CA SER A 61 -8.58 6.29 1.39
C SER A 61 -9.54 6.65 2.53
N ASN A 62 -10.19 7.81 2.43
CA ASN A 62 -11.27 8.19 3.35
C ASN A 62 -12.46 7.20 3.29
N HIS A 63 -12.52 6.41 2.22
CA HIS A 63 -13.56 5.41 1.93
C HIS A 63 -12.89 4.19 1.26
N PRO A 64 -12.44 3.21 2.07
CA PRO A 64 -11.79 2.01 1.57
C PRO A 64 -12.75 1.15 0.76
N GLY A 65 -12.30 0.81 -0.43
CA GLY A 65 -13.01 -0.05 -1.38
C GLY A 65 -12.07 -0.50 -2.50
N MET A 66 -12.50 -1.46 -3.33
CA MET A 66 -11.65 -2.10 -4.34
C MET A 66 -10.91 -1.08 -5.22
N ILE A 67 -11.64 -0.13 -5.82
CA ILE A 67 -11.07 0.78 -6.82
C ILE A 67 -10.10 1.78 -6.18
N ASN A 68 -10.46 2.39 -5.05
CA ASN A 68 -9.63 3.39 -4.40
C ASN A 68 -8.36 2.78 -3.83
N SER A 69 -8.50 1.64 -3.16
CA SER A 69 -7.37 0.89 -2.61
C SER A 69 -6.43 0.44 -3.74
N PHE A 70 -6.99 -0.06 -4.84
CA PHE A 70 -6.20 -0.45 -6.01
C PHE A 70 -5.47 0.73 -6.67
N LYS A 71 -6.10 1.91 -6.79
CA LYS A 71 -5.43 3.12 -7.30
C LYS A 71 -4.25 3.54 -6.41
N LEU A 72 -4.45 3.54 -5.10
CA LEU A 72 -3.39 3.84 -4.13
C LEU A 72 -2.27 2.79 -4.20
N TYR A 73 -2.63 1.51 -4.32
CA TYR A 73 -1.70 0.41 -4.48
C TYR A 73 -0.80 0.59 -5.71
N LEU A 74 -1.37 0.94 -6.87
CA LEU A 74 -0.60 1.20 -8.09
C LEU A 74 0.25 2.47 -8.00
N ALA A 75 -0.29 3.53 -7.39
CA ALA A 75 0.44 4.78 -7.20
C ALA A 75 1.72 4.58 -6.38
N ASP A 76 1.69 3.64 -5.43
CA ASP A 76 2.78 3.36 -4.49
C ASP A 76 3.45 1.98 -4.69
N ALA A 77 3.31 1.37 -5.87
CA ALA A 77 3.76 0.00 -6.15
C ALA A 77 5.24 -0.28 -5.81
N PHE A 78 6.14 0.71 -5.89
CA PHE A 78 7.56 0.58 -5.55
C PHE A 78 8.00 1.50 -4.41
N THR A 79 7.05 2.02 -3.64
CA THR A 79 7.31 2.94 -2.52
C THR A 79 7.23 2.19 -1.20
N ILE A 80 8.34 2.16 -0.44
CA ILE A 80 8.45 1.43 0.83
C ILE A 80 8.31 2.36 2.04
N SER A 81 8.68 3.64 1.89
CA SER A 81 8.72 4.65 2.95
C SER A 81 7.34 5.19 3.39
N LYS A 82 6.27 4.39 3.21
CA LYS A 82 4.87 4.75 3.52
C LYS A 82 4.21 3.71 4.43
N GLN A 83 3.10 4.11 5.05
CA GLN A 83 2.20 3.23 5.80
C GLN A 83 0.96 2.93 4.97
N MET A 84 0.22 1.88 5.36
CA MET A 84 -1.02 1.49 4.71
C MET A 84 -2.04 0.99 5.73
N ASN A 85 -3.23 1.58 5.73
CA ASN A 85 -4.32 1.16 6.59
C ASN A 85 -4.76 -0.28 6.29
N CYS A 86 -5.34 -0.93 7.30
CA CYS A 86 -5.75 -2.32 7.25
C CYS A 86 -6.80 -2.56 6.16
N ALA A 87 -7.80 -1.68 6.08
CA ALA A 87 -8.86 -1.80 5.09
C ALA A 87 -8.32 -1.65 3.66
N ASP A 88 -7.48 -0.63 3.41
CA ASP A 88 -6.84 -0.41 2.10
C ASP A 88 -5.94 -1.58 1.72
N TYR A 89 -5.23 -2.18 2.68
CA TYR A 89 -4.45 -3.40 2.48
C TYR A 89 -5.28 -4.58 2.01
N TRP A 90 -6.32 -4.95 2.76
CA TRP A 90 -7.12 -6.13 2.42
C TRP A 90 -7.91 -5.97 1.12
N TRP A 91 -8.42 -4.78 0.84
CA TRP A 91 -9.09 -4.51 -0.45
C TRP A 91 -8.12 -4.55 -1.63
N SER A 92 -6.90 -4.03 -1.46
CA SER A 92 -5.87 -4.14 -2.50
C SER A 92 -5.45 -5.59 -2.69
N TYR A 93 -5.16 -6.30 -1.60
CA TYR A 93 -4.77 -7.71 -1.62
C TYR A 93 -5.80 -8.58 -2.34
N LEU A 94 -7.09 -8.42 -2.02
CA LEU A 94 -8.16 -9.15 -2.70
C LEU A 94 -8.19 -8.87 -4.21
N THR A 95 -8.09 -7.59 -4.59
CA THR A 95 -8.12 -7.18 -6.00
C THR A 95 -6.94 -7.78 -6.77
N ILE A 96 -5.74 -7.70 -6.21
CA ILE A 96 -4.52 -8.23 -6.81
C ILE A 96 -4.54 -9.76 -6.84
N ALA A 97 -5.05 -10.42 -5.80
CA ALA A 97 -5.19 -11.87 -5.77
C ALA A 97 -6.09 -12.38 -6.88
N ILE A 98 -7.22 -11.71 -7.15
CA ILE A 98 -8.13 -12.05 -8.25
C ILE A 98 -7.44 -11.87 -9.61
N ILE A 99 -6.78 -10.72 -9.83
CA ILE A 99 -6.05 -10.44 -11.07
C ILE A 99 -4.98 -11.52 -11.29
N GLN A 100 -4.14 -11.77 -10.29
CA GLN A 100 -3.06 -12.76 -10.33
C GLN A 100 -3.59 -14.18 -10.59
N PHE A 101 -4.70 -14.56 -9.97
CA PHE A 101 -5.32 -15.86 -10.18
C PHE A 101 -5.83 -16.04 -11.61
N VAL A 102 -6.45 -15.01 -12.20
CA VAL A 102 -6.89 -15.07 -13.60
C VAL A 102 -5.69 -15.16 -14.55
N PHE A 103 -4.66 -14.34 -14.34
CA PHE A 103 -3.44 -14.37 -15.15
C PHE A 103 -2.68 -15.69 -15.02
N SER A 104 -2.67 -16.32 -13.84
CA SER A 104 -2.00 -17.62 -13.65
C SER A 104 -2.73 -18.75 -14.37
N ILE A 105 -4.06 -18.77 -14.38
CA ILE A 105 -4.84 -19.74 -15.16
C ILE A 105 -4.55 -19.60 -16.65
N ILE A 106 -4.53 -18.37 -17.17
CA ILE A 106 -4.24 -18.11 -18.59
C ILE A 106 -2.83 -18.60 -18.94
N THR A 107 -1.84 -18.24 -18.12
CA THR A 107 -0.44 -18.62 -18.34
C THR A 107 -0.26 -20.14 -18.26
N PHE A 108 -0.90 -20.79 -17.28
CA PHE A 108 -0.93 -22.25 -17.16
C PHE A 108 -1.51 -22.91 -18.40
N GLN A 109 -2.67 -22.45 -18.87
CA GLN A 109 -3.28 -23.02 -20.09
C GLN A 109 -2.37 -22.88 -21.31
N ILE A 110 -1.68 -21.75 -21.48
CA ILE A 110 -0.73 -21.57 -22.58
C ILE A 110 0.42 -22.56 -22.46
N VAL A 111 1.09 -22.60 -21.31
CA VAL A 111 2.31 -23.39 -21.07
C VAL A 111 2.08 -24.90 -21.19
N PHE A 112 0.88 -25.38 -20.82
CA PHE A 112 0.54 -26.80 -20.82
C PHE A 112 -0.04 -27.30 -22.16
N ASN A 113 -0.65 -26.42 -22.97
CA ASN A 113 -1.15 -26.80 -24.30
C ASN A 113 -0.13 -26.52 -25.42
N TYR A 114 0.78 -25.56 -25.22
CA TYR A 114 1.77 -25.15 -26.20
C TYR A 114 3.15 -25.15 -25.54
N PRO A 115 3.95 -26.23 -25.71
CA PRO A 115 5.25 -26.29 -25.08
C PRO A 115 6.15 -25.13 -25.54
N LEU A 116 6.73 -24.41 -24.59
CA LEU A 116 7.55 -23.22 -24.88
C LEU A 116 8.97 -23.58 -25.34
N LEU A 117 9.44 -24.75 -24.92
CA LEU A 117 10.73 -25.33 -25.26
C LEU A 117 10.55 -26.86 -25.29
N THR A 118 11.02 -27.49 -26.35
CA THR A 118 10.99 -28.96 -26.51
C THR A 118 12.43 -29.48 -26.56
N VAL A 119 12.63 -30.68 -25.99
CA VAL A 119 13.91 -31.39 -25.99
C VAL A 119 13.68 -32.68 -26.76
N ASP A 120 14.41 -32.87 -27.85
CA ASP A 120 14.33 -34.12 -28.61
C ASP A 120 14.92 -35.27 -27.79
N SER A 121 14.20 -36.38 -27.68
CA SER A 121 14.62 -37.54 -26.90
C SER A 121 15.71 -38.36 -27.60
N ILE A 122 15.87 -38.18 -28.91
CA ILE A 122 16.85 -38.92 -29.72
C ILE A 122 18.19 -38.17 -29.73
N GLU A 123 18.19 -36.90 -30.12
CA GLU A 123 19.41 -36.11 -30.30
C GLU A 123 19.76 -35.22 -29.07
N GLY A 124 18.81 -35.02 -28.15
CA GLY A 124 19.00 -34.13 -26.98
C GLY A 124 18.99 -32.64 -27.33
N GLU A 125 18.70 -32.31 -28.59
CA GLU A 125 18.67 -30.94 -29.09
C GLU A 125 17.42 -30.19 -28.60
N THR A 126 17.60 -28.91 -28.27
CA THR A 126 16.50 -28.06 -27.80
C THR A 126 16.03 -27.11 -28.90
N TYR A 127 14.73 -27.04 -29.14
CA TYR A 127 14.16 -26.13 -30.12
C TYR A 127 12.88 -25.43 -29.62
N ILE A 128 12.53 -24.32 -30.26
CA ILE A 128 11.37 -23.49 -29.92
C ILE A 128 10.31 -23.70 -30.99
N ASP A 129 9.32 -24.54 -30.70
CA ASP A 129 8.21 -24.86 -31.61
C ASP A 129 7.24 -23.69 -31.85
N HIS A 130 7.00 -22.91 -30.79
CA HIS A 130 5.97 -21.88 -30.78
C HIS A 130 6.55 -20.54 -30.31
N PRO A 131 7.38 -19.87 -31.14
CA PRO A 131 8.05 -18.62 -30.74
C PRO A 131 7.06 -17.51 -30.39
N GLY A 132 5.87 -17.49 -31.02
CA GLY A 132 4.80 -16.55 -30.66
C GLY A 132 4.25 -16.75 -29.24
N MET A 133 4.12 -18.00 -28.77
CA MET A 133 3.66 -18.30 -27.42
C MET A 133 4.73 -17.95 -26.38
N LEU A 134 6.01 -18.11 -26.73
CA LEU A 134 7.12 -17.68 -25.87
C LEU A 134 7.12 -16.16 -25.68
N ILE A 135 6.91 -15.39 -26.76
CA ILE A 135 6.80 -13.92 -26.68
C ILE A 135 5.60 -13.52 -25.81
N LEU A 136 4.44 -14.17 -26.00
CA LEU A 136 3.25 -13.91 -25.19
C LEU A 136 3.48 -14.24 -23.70
N ALA A 137 4.11 -15.38 -23.41
CA ALA A 137 4.47 -15.78 -22.04
C ALA A 137 5.39 -14.76 -21.38
N PHE A 138 6.36 -14.21 -22.11
CA PHE A 138 7.23 -13.14 -21.61
C PHE A 138 6.44 -11.88 -21.22
N PHE A 139 5.49 -11.44 -22.06
CA PHE A 139 4.65 -10.28 -21.72
C PHE A 139 3.75 -10.53 -20.50
N LEU A 140 3.18 -11.74 -20.36
CA LEU A 140 2.41 -12.12 -19.18
C LEU A 140 3.30 -12.15 -17.93
N SER A 141 4.54 -12.61 -18.07
CA SER A 141 5.54 -12.63 -17.01
C SER A 141 5.93 -11.23 -16.54
N VAL A 142 6.01 -10.24 -17.44
CA VAL A 142 6.21 -8.82 -17.07
C VAL A 142 5.08 -8.30 -16.17
N ILE A 143 3.83 -8.65 -16.51
CA ILE A 143 2.65 -8.27 -15.71
C ILE A 143 2.70 -8.97 -14.34
N PHE A 144 3.02 -10.27 -14.33
CA PHE A 144 3.18 -11.06 -13.11
C PHE A 144 4.26 -10.48 -12.19
N ALA A 145 5.45 -10.19 -12.72
CA ALA A 145 6.57 -9.60 -12.00
C ALA A 145 6.22 -8.23 -11.40
N PHE A 146 5.55 -7.36 -12.15
CA PHE A 146 5.10 -6.05 -11.67
C PHE A 146 4.22 -6.18 -10.43
N PHE A 147 3.17 -7.00 -10.51
CA PHE A 147 2.22 -7.18 -9.41
C PHE A 147 2.83 -7.93 -8.23
N SER A 148 3.77 -8.85 -8.46
CA SER A 148 4.49 -9.57 -7.42
C SER A 148 5.36 -8.61 -6.59
N VAL A 149 6.13 -7.74 -7.25
CA VAL A 149 6.94 -6.73 -6.54
C VAL A 149 6.05 -5.73 -5.81
N ALA A 150 4.96 -5.27 -6.45
CA ALA A 150 4.00 -4.39 -5.80
C ALA A 150 3.35 -5.04 -4.57
N SER A 151 3.12 -6.36 -4.60
CA SER A 151 2.54 -7.10 -3.47
C SER A 151 3.54 -7.13 -2.33
N PHE A 152 4.81 -7.39 -2.65
CA PHE A 152 5.91 -7.39 -1.69
C PHE A 152 6.08 -6.03 -1.01
N THR A 153 6.08 -4.93 -1.77
CA THR A 153 6.18 -3.59 -1.16
C THR A 153 4.97 -3.25 -0.30
N SER A 154 3.77 -3.69 -0.67
CA SER A 154 2.56 -3.44 0.11
C SER A 154 2.58 -4.18 1.46
N MET A 155 3.12 -5.39 1.52
CA MET A 155 3.34 -6.11 2.78
C MET A 155 4.31 -5.36 3.70
N ILE A 156 5.39 -4.80 3.14
CA ILE A 156 6.33 -3.99 3.93
C ILE A 156 5.63 -2.74 4.50
N ARG A 157 4.86 -2.01 3.67
CA ARG A 157 4.11 -0.83 4.14
C ARG A 157 3.11 -1.17 5.24
N ARG A 158 2.51 -2.36 5.16
CA ARG A 158 1.59 -2.86 6.17
C ARG A 158 2.29 -3.25 7.47
N LEU A 159 3.47 -3.87 7.39
CA LEU A 159 4.31 -4.14 8.57
C LEU A 159 4.77 -2.85 9.25
N HIS A 160 5.16 -1.84 8.47
CA HIS A 160 5.51 -0.53 9.00
C HIS A 160 4.35 0.15 9.74
N ASP A 161 3.11 -0.06 9.30
CA ASP A 161 1.90 0.44 9.97
C ASP A 161 1.69 -0.22 11.35
N THR A 162 2.07 -1.49 11.51
CA THR A 162 2.03 -2.21 12.79
C THR A 162 3.35 -2.12 13.56
N ASN A 163 4.20 -1.15 13.23
CA ASN A 163 5.49 -0.86 13.88
C ASN A 163 6.57 -1.97 13.75
N HIS A 164 6.40 -2.91 12.82
CA HIS A 164 7.37 -3.95 12.51
C HIS A 164 8.25 -3.53 11.31
N SER A 165 9.52 -3.94 11.30
CA SER A 165 10.39 -3.72 10.13
C SER A 165 10.04 -4.67 8.98
N GLY A 166 10.36 -4.29 7.73
CA GLY A 166 10.19 -5.19 6.57
C GLY A 166 11.00 -6.49 6.64
N GLN A 167 11.98 -6.60 7.56
CA GLN A 167 12.78 -7.80 7.77
C GLN A 167 11.94 -8.98 8.28
N PHE A 168 10.80 -8.73 8.91
CA PHE A 168 9.89 -9.82 9.31
C PHE A 168 9.40 -10.65 8.12
N LEU A 169 9.45 -10.13 6.88
CA LEU A 169 9.14 -10.91 5.68
C LEU A 169 10.09 -12.10 5.43
N TRP A 170 11.28 -12.13 6.04
CA TRP A 170 12.13 -13.33 6.00
C TRP A 170 11.47 -14.55 6.63
N LEU A 171 10.48 -14.36 7.51
CA LEU A 171 9.67 -15.46 8.04
C LEU A 171 8.93 -16.21 6.93
N LEU A 172 8.61 -15.55 5.80
CA LEU A 172 7.97 -16.22 4.66
C LEU A 172 8.82 -17.38 4.08
N LEU A 173 10.14 -17.38 4.32
CA LEU A 173 11.02 -18.48 3.93
C LEU A 173 10.75 -19.77 4.73
N ILE A 174 10.12 -19.67 5.91
CA ILE A 174 9.72 -20.81 6.72
C ILE A 174 8.28 -21.20 6.33
N PRO A 175 8.07 -22.38 5.70
CA PRO A 175 6.74 -22.78 5.26
C PRO A 175 5.80 -22.97 6.45
N PHE A 176 4.50 -22.74 6.21
CA PHE A 176 3.40 -22.84 7.17
C PHE A 176 3.49 -21.84 8.34
N VAL A 177 4.43 -22.04 9.27
CA VAL A 177 4.56 -21.23 10.49
C VAL A 177 4.89 -19.78 10.14
N GLY A 178 5.81 -19.57 9.20
CA GLY A 178 6.21 -18.24 8.76
C GLY A 178 5.10 -17.47 8.07
N SER A 179 4.36 -18.13 7.17
CA SER A 179 3.19 -17.54 6.51
C SER A 179 2.09 -17.16 7.50
N ILE A 180 1.84 -17.99 8.52
CA ILE A 180 0.84 -17.69 9.57
C ILE A 180 1.31 -16.50 10.42
N ALA A 181 2.59 -16.46 10.81
CA ALA A 181 3.14 -15.36 11.59
C ALA A 181 3.00 -14.01 10.87
N ILE A 182 3.32 -13.96 9.57
CA ILE A 182 3.15 -12.75 8.75
C ILE A 182 1.67 -12.39 8.60
N LEU A 183 0.79 -13.38 8.36
CA LEU A 183 -0.64 -13.15 8.27
C LEU A 183 -1.19 -12.47 9.54
N VAL A 184 -0.81 -12.97 10.72
CA VAL A 184 -1.19 -12.37 12.00
C VAL A 184 -0.70 -10.92 12.06
N MET A 185 0.56 -10.65 11.74
CA MET A 185 1.12 -9.29 11.75
C MET A 185 0.42 -8.33 10.79
N LEU A 186 -0.08 -8.81 9.65
CA LEU A 186 -0.81 -8.00 8.67
C LEU A 186 -2.24 -7.65 9.14
N ILE A 187 -2.85 -8.47 9.99
CA ILE A 187 -4.20 -8.25 10.55
C ILE A 187 -4.18 -7.28 11.75
N LEU A 188 -3.06 -7.20 12.48
CA LEU A 188 -2.94 -6.35 13.67
C LEU A 188 -3.37 -4.89 13.42
N LYS A 189 -3.90 -4.24 14.46
CA LYS A 189 -4.28 -2.84 14.39
C LYS A 189 -3.04 -1.96 14.16
N SER A 190 -3.23 -0.85 13.44
CA SER A 190 -2.20 0.19 13.26
C SER A 190 -1.67 0.68 14.62
N ASP A 191 -0.35 0.85 14.71
CA ASP A 191 0.36 1.39 15.87
C ASP A 191 0.78 2.84 15.57
N SER A 192 0.52 3.74 16.51
CA SER A 192 0.90 5.16 16.40
C SER A 192 2.41 5.34 16.25
N GLN A 193 3.23 4.38 16.68
CA GLN A 193 4.69 4.42 16.53
C GLN A 193 5.18 4.07 15.12
N GLY A 194 4.32 3.52 14.26
CA GLY A 194 4.68 3.19 12.87
C GLY A 194 5.09 4.41 12.04
N VAL A 195 4.75 5.63 12.50
CA VAL A 195 5.08 6.89 11.82
C VAL A 195 6.58 7.09 11.60
N ARG A 196 7.43 6.42 12.39
CA ARG A 196 8.90 6.44 12.26
C ARG A 196 9.43 5.92 10.92
N PHE A 197 8.68 5.05 10.24
CA PHE A 197 9.09 4.47 8.96
C PHE A 197 8.78 5.38 7.77
N ARG A 198 8.12 6.52 8.00
CA ARG A 198 7.74 7.44 6.93
C ARG A 198 8.89 8.35 6.56
N LYS A 199 9.14 8.50 5.24
CA LYS A 199 10.17 9.40 4.70
C LYS A 199 9.67 10.13 3.47
N LYS A 200 10.03 11.40 3.29
CA LYS A 200 9.54 12.29 2.22
C LYS A 200 9.87 11.84 0.78
N ASP A 201 10.74 10.84 0.64
CA ASP A 201 11.10 10.17 -0.63
C ASP A 201 9.88 9.58 -1.38
N TYR A 202 8.73 9.49 -0.72
CA TYR A 202 7.46 9.08 -1.33
C TYR A 202 6.86 10.07 -2.33
N LEU A 203 7.30 11.32 -2.34
CA LEU A 203 6.81 12.34 -3.29
C LEU A 203 7.28 12.07 -4.73
N GLN A 204 8.31 11.23 -4.89
CA GLN A 204 8.83 10.87 -6.20
C GLN A 204 8.08 9.66 -6.77
N ASN A 205 7.42 9.88 -7.90
CA ASN A 205 6.75 8.80 -8.63
C ASN A 205 7.74 7.71 -9.03
N TRP A 206 7.45 6.46 -8.63
CA TRP A 206 8.36 5.33 -8.85
C TRP A 206 8.63 5.08 -10.34
N TYR A 207 7.63 5.26 -11.20
CA TYR A 207 7.74 4.98 -12.64
C TYR A 207 8.73 5.90 -13.37
N LYS A 208 9.11 7.04 -12.76
CA LYS A 208 10.13 7.94 -13.31
C LYS A 208 11.55 7.45 -13.06
N LYS A 209 11.74 6.49 -12.16
CA LYS A 209 13.05 5.89 -11.88
C LYS A 209 13.30 4.75 -12.88
N TRP A 210 14.55 4.55 -13.26
CA TRP A 210 14.93 3.48 -14.19
C TRP A 210 15.01 2.10 -13.51
N TRP A 211 15.40 2.05 -12.23
CA TRP A 211 15.64 0.78 -11.54
C TRP A 211 14.39 -0.13 -11.45
N PRO A 212 13.14 0.36 -11.22
CA PRO A 212 11.98 -0.52 -11.09
C PRO A 212 11.74 -1.34 -12.36
N TRP A 213 11.92 -0.69 -13.53
CA TRP A 213 11.77 -1.33 -14.83
C TRP A 213 12.82 -2.41 -15.05
N VAL A 214 14.06 -2.19 -14.62
CA VAL A 214 15.12 -3.21 -14.67
C VAL A 214 14.80 -4.41 -13.79
N ILE A 215 14.32 -4.18 -12.56
CA ILE A 215 13.90 -5.26 -11.65
C ILE A 215 12.76 -6.07 -12.27
N ILE A 216 11.74 -5.40 -12.82
CA ILE A 216 10.60 -6.07 -13.48
C ILE A 216 11.09 -6.94 -14.64
N LEU A 217 11.95 -6.39 -15.51
CA LEU A 217 12.45 -7.10 -16.68
C LEU A 217 13.28 -8.33 -16.29
N LEU A 218 14.16 -8.20 -15.28
CA LEU A 218 14.97 -9.31 -14.78
C LEU A 218 14.10 -10.41 -14.17
N LEU A 219 13.10 -10.04 -13.36
CA LEU A 219 12.17 -10.99 -12.77
C LEU A 219 11.31 -11.67 -13.83
N ALA A 220 10.87 -10.94 -14.85
CA ALA A 220 10.10 -11.50 -15.97
C ALA A 220 10.93 -12.48 -16.80
N ALA A 221 12.21 -12.16 -17.07
CA ALA A 221 13.11 -13.07 -17.76
C ALA A 221 13.34 -14.36 -16.96
N LEU A 222 13.52 -14.24 -15.64
CA LEU A 222 13.69 -15.39 -14.74
C LEU A 222 12.43 -16.26 -14.65
N ASP A 223 11.26 -15.64 -14.53
CA ASP A 223 9.98 -16.34 -14.48
C ASP A 223 9.67 -17.02 -15.84
N THR A 224 9.94 -16.35 -16.96
CA THR A 224 9.82 -16.97 -18.30
C THR A 224 10.74 -18.17 -18.46
N LEU A 225 12.00 -18.07 -18.00
CA LEU A 225 12.94 -19.20 -18.01
C LEU A 225 12.40 -20.37 -17.17
N LEU A 226 11.86 -20.09 -15.98
CA LEU A 226 11.26 -21.11 -15.13
C LEU A 226 10.06 -21.79 -15.82
N LEU A 227 9.19 -21.00 -16.48
CA LEU A 227 8.07 -21.54 -17.25
C LEU A 227 8.55 -22.43 -18.40
N MET A 228 9.64 -22.07 -19.09
CA MET A 228 10.23 -22.92 -20.15
C MET A 228 10.72 -24.27 -19.60
N LEU A 229 11.37 -24.27 -18.43
CA LEU A 229 11.82 -25.50 -17.78
C LEU A 229 10.65 -26.39 -17.35
N ILE A 230 9.59 -25.79 -16.79
CA ILE A 230 8.38 -26.53 -16.40
C ILE A 230 7.67 -27.09 -17.63
N SER A 231 7.53 -26.28 -18.68
CA SER A 231 6.88 -26.66 -19.94
C SER A 231 7.60 -27.82 -20.62
N SER A 232 8.94 -27.73 -20.73
CA SER A 232 9.77 -28.79 -21.32
C SER A 232 9.73 -30.08 -20.51
N ALA A 233 9.81 -30.00 -19.17
CA ALA A 233 9.69 -31.17 -18.31
C ALA A 233 8.31 -31.85 -18.45
N TYR A 234 7.23 -31.06 -18.51
CA TYR A 234 5.87 -31.58 -18.72
C TYR A 234 5.71 -32.26 -20.08
N ALA A 235 6.16 -31.61 -21.17
CA ALA A 235 6.10 -32.18 -22.51
C ALA A 235 6.91 -33.49 -22.63
N TYR A 236 8.09 -33.54 -21.99
CA TYR A 236 8.93 -34.74 -21.94
C TYR A 236 8.24 -35.91 -21.22
N ILE A 237 7.50 -35.64 -20.13
CA ILE A 237 6.75 -36.66 -19.38
C ILE A 237 5.55 -37.19 -20.18
N LEU A 238 4.92 -36.37 -21.03
CA LEU A 238 3.78 -36.83 -21.86
C LEU A 238 4.21 -37.69 -23.06
N ASN A 239 5.41 -37.44 -23.59
CA ASN A 239 5.91 -38.09 -24.79
C ASN A 239 6.70 -39.38 -24.53
N ASN A 240 7.00 -39.71 -23.27
CA ASN A 240 7.68 -40.93 -22.84
C ASN A 240 6.83 -41.72 -21.85
#